data_AF-A0A2R6FNL5-F1
#
_entry.id   AF-A0A2R6FNL5-F1
#
_cell.length_a   1.000
_cell.length_b   1.000
_cell.length_c   1.000
_cell.angle_alpha   90.00
_cell.angle_beta   90.00
_cell.angle_gamma   90.00
#
_symmetry.space_group_name_H-M   'P 1'
#
loop_
_entity.id
_entity.type
_entity.pdbx_description
1 polymer ?
#
loop_
_entity_poly.entity_id
_entity_poly.type
_entity_poly.pdbx_seq_one_letter_code
_entity_poly.pdbx_strand_id
1 'polypeptide(L)'
;MNDRWRGYVSDLESGDSGRVNEAVDDIKDMKLEERIELFEVCFDELTRIYDSAADGYVRQSTVRVAEQLTPGLSTVVALDNDDRSIATDETDIRAQTDALCGFLLEAITDEDGRVRQSTKRGLKDVFRTYDALEDEETIEALILELDEMAAEASGKQQQHLRESKAEAESTLRSGLGRLVEEFHEEFGDSFQPER
;
A
#
# COMPACT_ATOMS: atom_id res chain seq x y z
N MET A 1 17.37 -11.12 -2.19
CA MET A 1 15.90 -10.99 -2.23
C MET A 1 15.17 -12.33 -2.21
N ASN A 2 15.34 -13.23 -3.19
CA ASN A 2 14.61 -14.52 -3.24
C ASN A 2 14.63 -15.37 -1.95
N ASP A 3 15.79 -15.55 -1.30
CA ASP A 3 15.86 -16.37 -0.07
C ASP A 3 15.13 -15.71 1.11
N ARG A 4 15.15 -14.38 1.18
CA ARG A 4 14.44 -13.59 2.21
C ARG A 4 12.93 -13.70 1.99
N TRP A 5 12.48 -13.55 0.74
CA TRP A 5 11.08 -13.75 0.36
C TRP A 5 10.55 -15.13 0.73
N ARG A 6 11.32 -16.21 0.48
CA ARG A 6 10.89 -17.57 0.89
C ARG A 6 10.68 -17.71 2.40
N GLY A 7 11.43 -16.96 3.22
CA GLY A 7 11.19 -16.86 4.66
C GLY A 7 9.80 -16.29 4.94
N TYR A 8 9.49 -15.13 4.35
CA TYR A 8 8.20 -14.47 4.51
C TYR A 8 7.02 -15.30 4.00
N VAL A 9 7.18 -16.05 2.91
CA VAL A 9 6.13 -16.98 2.45
C VAL A 9 5.77 -17.98 3.55
N SER A 10 6.76 -18.58 4.21
CA SER A 10 6.51 -19.49 5.32
C SER A 10 5.83 -18.82 6.51
N ASP A 11 6.14 -17.55 6.79
CA ASP A 11 5.50 -16.78 7.85
C ASP A 11 4.04 -16.46 7.51
N LEU A 12 3.77 -16.03 6.27
CA LEU A 12 2.44 -15.73 5.75
C LEU A 12 1.52 -16.97 5.77
N GLU A 13 2.00 -18.09 5.25
CA GLU A 13 1.23 -19.34 5.18
C GLU A 13 0.97 -19.96 6.56
N SER A 14 1.76 -19.57 7.58
CA SER A 14 1.58 -20.10 8.93
C SER A 14 0.30 -19.62 9.61
N GLY A 15 -0.25 -18.47 9.18
CA GLY A 15 -1.37 -17.81 9.86
C GLY A 15 -1.04 -17.29 11.27
N ASP A 16 0.22 -17.38 11.70
CA ASP A 16 0.68 -16.91 13.00
C ASP A 16 0.89 -15.40 12.98
N SER A 17 0.11 -14.66 13.77
CA SER A 17 0.17 -13.20 13.77
C SER A 17 1.51 -12.65 14.28
N GLY A 18 2.22 -13.38 15.14
CA GLY A 18 3.56 -13.00 15.59
C GLY A 18 4.56 -13.03 14.45
N ARG A 19 4.61 -14.16 13.72
CA ARG A 19 5.51 -14.33 12.57
C ARG A 19 5.20 -13.35 11.44
N VAL A 20 3.92 -13.13 11.16
CA VAL A 20 3.50 -12.15 10.15
C VAL A 20 3.89 -10.73 10.56
N ASN A 21 3.73 -10.37 11.83
CA ASN A 21 4.14 -9.04 12.30
C ASN A 21 5.66 -8.86 12.18
N GLU A 22 6.46 -9.87 12.53
CA GLU A 22 7.91 -9.84 12.33
C GLU A 22 8.29 -9.64 10.87
N ALA A 23 7.62 -10.33 9.93
CA ALA A 23 7.84 -10.15 8.50
C ALA A 23 7.46 -8.73 8.02
N VAL A 24 6.32 -8.21 8.49
CA VAL A 24 5.85 -6.84 8.17
C VAL A 24 6.82 -5.79 8.69
N ASP A 25 7.28 -5.92 9.94
CA ASP A 25 8.23 -5.00 10.56
C ASP A 25 9.60 -5.08 9.86
N ASP A 26 10.07 -6.28 9.52
CA ASP A 26 11.34 -6.47 8.81
C ASP A 26 11.32 -5.84 7.39
N ILE A 27 10.17 -5.88 6.69
CA ILE A 27 9.99 -5.19 5.40
C ILE A 27 9.95 -3.68 5.60
N LYS A 28 9.24 -3.20 6.63
CA LYS A 28 9.11 -1.78 6.94
C LYS A 28 10.46 -1.13 7.26
N ASP A 29 11.32 -1.85 7.97
CA ASP A 29 12.65 -1.38 8.37
C ASP A 29 13.71 -1.49 7.26
N MET A 30 13.36 -2.08 6.11
CA MET A 30 14.27 -2.11 4.95
C MET A 30 14.47 -0.73 4.36
N LYS A 31 15.62 -0.56 3.69
CA LYS A 31 15.83 0.59 2.83
C LYS A 31 14.83 0.57 1.69
N LEU A 32 14.55 1.76 1.17
CA LEU A 32 13.61 1.91 0.07
C LEU A 32 14.03 1.10 -1.16
N GLU A 33 15.30 1.14 -1.55
CA GLU A 33 15.78 0.39 -2.72
C GLU A 33 15.59 -1.13 -2.51
N GLU A 34 15.79 -1.60 -1.29
CA GLU A 34 15.58 -3.01 -0.94
C GLU A 34 14.09 -3.41 -1.03
N ARG A 35 13.16 -2.51 -0.67
CA ARG A 35 11.71 -2.74 -0.79
C ARG A 35 11.26 -2.78 -2.25
N ILE A 36 11.79 -1.88 -3.07
CA ILE A 36 11.53 -1.83 -4.52
C ILE A 36 12.00 -3.12 -5.18
N GLU A 37 13.23 -3.54 -4.93
CA GLU A 37 13.78 -4.80 -5.45
C GLU A 37 12.99 -6.01 -4.95
N LEU A 38 12.55 -5.98 -3.69
CA LEU A 38 11.75 -7.07 -3.12
C LEU A 38 10.38 -7.14 -3.79
N PHE A 39 9.70 -6.02 -4.02
CA PHE A 39 8.41 -5.95 -4.71
C PHE A 39 8.48 -6.65 -6.07
N GLU A 40 9.47 -6.31 -6.91
CA GLU A 40 9.66 -6.92 -8.23
C GLU A 40 9.84 -8.44 -8.16
N VAL A 41 10.47 -8.93 -7.10
CA VAL A 41 10.74 -10.36 -6.91
C VAL A 41 9.50 -11.12 -6.43
N CYS A 42 8.68 -10.53 -5.56
CA CYS A 42 7.68 -11.26 -4.80
C CYS A 42 6.22 -10.98 -5.16
N PHE A 43 5.90 -9.85 -5.79
CA PHE A 43 4.51 -9.41 -5.92
C PHE A 43 3.61 -10.44 -6.63
N ASP A 44 4.09 -11.04 -7.73
CA ASP A 44 3.38 -12.09 -8.47
C ASP A 44 3.13 -13.36 -7.65
N GLU A 45 4.01 -13.70 -6.72
CA GLU A 45 3.82 -14.86 -5.84
C GLU A 45 2.90 -14.51 -4.67
N LEU A 46 3.02 -13.30 -4.13
CA LEU A 46 2.17 -12.77 -3.06
C LEU A 46 0.69 -12.77 -3.48
N THR A 47 0.38 -12.32 -4.70
CA THR A 47 -0.99 -12.34 -5.25
C THR A 47 -1.50 -13.77 -5.43
N ARG A 48 -0.66 -14.70 -5.90
CA ARG A 48 -1.01 -16.13 -5.97
C ARG A 48 -1.29 -16.76 -4.60
N ILE A 49 -0.57 -16.37 -3.56
CA ILE A 49 -0.85 -16.82 -2.19
C ILE A 49 -2.19 -16.27 -1.72
N TYR A 50 -2.49 -14.99 -1.99
CA TYR A 50 -3.79 -14.40 -1.67
C TYR A 50 -4.95 -15.18 -2.33
N ASP A 51 -4.87 -15.44 -3.64
CA ASP A 51 -5.94 -16.11 -4.40
C ASP A 51 -6.19 -17.56 -3.96
N SER A 52 -5.12 -18.27 -3.61
CA SER A 52 -5.20 -19.69 -3.24
C SER A 52 -5.51 -19.93 -1.77
N ALA A 53 -5.40 -18.91 -0.91
CA ALA A 53 -5.58 -19.04 0.52
C ALA A 53 -7.06 -19.12 0.92
N ALA A 54 -7.45 -20.26 1.49
CA ALA A 54 -8.77 -20.43 2.10
C ALA A 54 -8.92 -19.63 3.41
N ASP A 55 -7.83 -19.43 4.16
CA ASP A 55 -7.84 -18.72 5.44
C ASP A 55 -7.76 -17.20 5.25
N GLY A 56 -8.78 -16.50 5.75
CA GLY A 56 -8.83 -15.04 5.74
C GLY A 56 -7.71 -14.36 6.54
N TYR A 57 -7.09 -15.03 7.52
CA TYR A 57 -5.87 -14.53 8.17
C TYR A 57 -4.67 -14.52 7.22
N VAL A 58 -4.50 -15.56 6.41
CA VAL A 58 -3.42 -15.63 5.42
C VAL A 58 -3.64 -14.55 4.36
N ARG A 59 -4.87 -14.44 3.83
CA ARG A 59 -5.23 -13.36 2.89
C ARG A 59 -5.05 -11.96 3.47
N GLN A 60 -5.37 -11.76 4.75
CA GLN A 60 -5.12 -10.47 5.40
C GLN A 60 -3.62 -10.19 5.51
N SER A 61 -2.83 -11.22 5.79
CA SER A 61 -1.38 -11.10 5.96
C SER A 61 -0.70 -10.75 4.64
N THR A 62 -1.14 -11.33 3.52
CA THR A 62 -0.62 -10.96 2.20
C THR A 62 -0.93 -9.51 1.86
N VAL A 63 -2.14 -9.02 2.17
CA VAL A 63 -2.49 -7.59 2.00
C VAL A 63 -1.58 -6.67 2.80
N ARG A 64 -1.30 -7.03 4.06
CA ARG A 64 -0.41 -6.23 4.94
C ARG A 64 1.02 -6.21 4.43
N VAL A 65 1.52 -7.33 3.90
CA VAL A 65 2.84 -7.39 3.29
C VAL A 65 2.88 -6.58 1.99
N ALA A 66 1.85 -6.68 1.13
CA ALA A 66 1.76 -5.91 -0.11
C ALA A 66 1.85 -4.40 0.14
N GLU A 67 1.12 -3.91 1.14
CA GLU A 67 1.15 -2.51 1.60
C GLU A 67 2.57 -2.08 2.02
N GLN A 68 3.32 -2.95 2.71
CA GLN A 68 4.69 -2.63 3.11
C GLN A 68 5.71 -2.79 1.98
N LEU A 69 5.40 -3.45 0.88
CA LEU A 69 6.36 -3.57 -0.23
C LEU A 69 6.42 -2.31 -1.07
N THR A 70 5.31 -1.58 -1.21
CA THR A 70 5.32 -0.39 -2.06
C THR A 70 6.05 0.79 -1.41
N PRO A 71 6.89 1.49 -2.18
CA PRO A 71 7.59 2.72 -1.80
C PRO A 71 6.72 3.75 -1.04
N GLY A 72 5.45 3.85 -1.42
CA GLY A 72 4.45 4.72 -0.78
C GLY A 72 4.83 6.21 -0.80
N LEU A 73 4.06 7.02 -0.07
CA LEU A 73 4.26 8.47 0.06
C LEU A 73 5.68 8.82 0.54
N SER A 74 6.27 8.02 1.43
CA SER A 74 7.64 8.23 1.94
C SER A 74 8.67 8.33 0.83
N THR A 75 8.45 7.65 -0.28
CA THR A 75 9.38 7.63 -1.40
C THR A 75 9.22 8.83 -2.30
N VAL A 76 7.98 9.23 -2.58
CA VAL A 76 7.72 10.43 -3.37
C VAL A 76 8.26 11.67 -2.65
N VAL A 77 8.09 11.74 -1.33
CA VAL A 77 8.68 12.80 -0.49
C VAL A 77 10.21 12.77 -0.53
N ALA A 78 10.83 11.59 -0.55
CA ALA A 78 12.29 11.48 -0.64
C ALA A 78 12.83 11.91 -2.02
N LEU A 79 12.10 11.64 -3.10
CA LEU A 79 12.41 12.12 -4.44
C LEU A 79 12.31 13.65 -4.57
N ASP A 80 11.27 14.27 -4.00
CA ASP A 80 11.07 15.73 -4.05
C ASP A 80 12.19 16.51 -3.34
N ASN A 81 12.85 15.88 -2.34
CA ASN A 81 13.97 16.47 -1.62
C ASN A 81 15.32 16.38 -2.38
N ASP A 82 15.33 15.97 -3.65
CA ASP A 82 16.53 15.82 -4.50
C ASP A 82 17.58 14.92 -3.81
N ASP A 83 17.11 13.92 -3.04
CA ASP A 83 17.97 12.94 -2.39
C ASP A 83 18.49 11.96 -3.46
N ARG A 84 19.60 12.37 -4.10
CA ARG A 84 20.31 11.64 -5.14
C ARG A 84 20.85 10.27 -4.69
N SER A 85 20.59 9.84 -3.45
CA SER A 85 20.88 8.49 -3.00
C SER A 85 19.87 7.45 -3.48
N ILE A 86 18.64 7.87 -3.83
CA ILE A 86 17.58 6.99 -4.34
C ILE A 86 17.74 6.87 -5.86
N ALA A 87 18.18 5.70 -6.33
CA ALA A 87 18.38 5.41 -7.75
C ALA A 87 17.10 4.97 -8.48
N THR A 88 15.92 5.34 -7.98
CA THR A 88 14.62 4.93 -8.52
C THR A 88 13.96 6.08 -9.27
N ASP A 89 13.45 5.80 -10.47
CA ASP A 89 12.71 6.78 -11.27
C ASP A 89 11.22 6.81 -10.84
N GLU A 90 10.59 7.98 -10.93
CA GLU A 90 9.14 8.19 -10.72
C GLU A 90 8.29 7.15 -11.46
N THR A 91 8.76 6.73 -12.65
CA THR A 91 8.10 5.72 -13.49
C THR A 91 7.97 4.36 -12.79
N ASP A 92 9.00 3.92 -12.07
CA ASP A 92 9.00 2.62 -11.38
C ASP A 92 8.05 2.65 -10.16
N ILE A 93 8.07 3.77 -9.43
CA ILE A 93 7.15 3.99 -8.29
C ILE A 93 5.70 3.97 -8.76
N ARG A 94 5.40 4.64 -9.88
CA ARG A 94 4.07 4.63 -10.49
C ARG A 94 3.67 3.21 -10.87
N ALA A 95 4.51 2.47 -11.59
CA ALA A 95 4.21 1.10 -12.00
C ALA A 95 3.94 0.14 -10.82
N GLN A 96 4.71 0.25 -9.74
CA GLN A 96 4.48 -0.54 -8.52
C GLN A 96 3.21 -0.11 -7.78
N THR A 97 2.91 1.19 -7.76
CA THR A 97 1.68 1.74 -7.18
C THR A 97 0.44 1.27 -7.96
N ASP A 98 0.49 1.27 -9.30
CA ASP A 98 -0.56 0.74 -10.17
C ASP A 98 -0.83 -0.74 -9.89
N ALA A 99 0.24 -1.54 -9.79
CA ALA A 99 0.14 -2.97 -9.51
C ALA A 99 -0.47 -3.24 -8.13
N LEU A 100 -0.03 -2.52 -7.09
CA LEU A 100 -0.64 -2.62 -5.77
C LEU A 100 -2.11 -2.17 -5.79
N CYS A 101 -2.41 -1.07 -6.47
CA CYS A 101 -3.77 -0.54 -6.57
C CYS A 101 -4.73 -1.58 -7.15
N GLY A 102 -4.36 -2.22 -8.26
CA GLY A 102 -5.16 -3.29 -8.88
C GLY A 102 -5.43 -4.44 -7.91
N PHE A 103 -4.39 -4.91 -7.21
CA PHE A 103 -4.54 -5.95 -6.19
C PHE A 103 -5.48 -5.54 -5.03
N LEU A 104 -5.37 -4.30 -4.56
CA LEU A 104 -6.20 -3.80 -3.46
C LEU A 104 -7.66 -3.57 -3.88
N LEU A 105 -7.92 -3.20 -5.14
CA LEU A 105 -9.28 -3.12 -5.68
C LEU A 105 -9.96 -4.50 -5.75
N GLU A 106 -9.20 -5.57 -5.98
CA GLU A 106 -9.76 -6.92 -5.83
C GLU A 106 -10.02 -7.23 -4.34
N ALA A 107 -9.01 -7.01 -3.49
CA ALA A 107 -9.07 -7.38 -2.07
C ALA A 107 -10.11 -6.61 -1.25
N ILE A 108 -10.55 -5.42 -1.68
CA ILE A 108 -11.57 -4.64 -0.96
C ILE A 108 -12.96 -5.31 -1.06
N THR A 109 -13.13 -6.25 -1.98
CA THR A 109 -14.33 -7.05 -2.14
C THR A 109 -14.28 -8.41 -1.42
N ASP A 110 -13.16 -8.75 -0.76
CA ASP A 110 -12.99 -10.02 -0.03
C ASP A 110 -14.17 -10.29 0.91
N GLU A 111 -14.54 -11.56 1.08
CA GLU A 111 -15.62 -11.97 1.99
C GLU A 111 -15.26 -11.69 3.46
N ASP A 112 -13.99 -11.79 3.83
CA ASP A 112 -13.49 -11.55 5.16
C ASP A 112 -13.34 -10.04 5.44
N GLY A 113 -14.08 -9.56 6.45
CA GLY A 113 -14.05 -8.15 6.82
C GLY A 113 -12.69 -7.64 7.27
N ARG A 114 -11.79 -8.50 7.75
CA ARG A 114 -10.44 -8.13 8.21
C ARG A 114 -9.52 -7.83 7.05
N VAL A 115 -9.64 -8.62 5.97
CA VAL A 115 -8.94 -8.36 4.71
C VAL A 115 -9.36 -6.99 4.20
N ARG A 116 -10.67 -6.76 4.04
CA ARG A 116 -11.20 -5.46 3.57
C ARG A 116 -10.69 -4.28 4.42
N GLN A 117 -10.60 -4.45 5.75
CA GLN A 117 -10.10 -3.39 6.64
C GLN A 117 -8.60 -3.11 6.47
N SER A 118 -7.77 -4.13 6.25
CA SER A 118 -6.37 -3.92 5.87
C SER A 118 -6.27 -3.25 4.50
N THR A 119 -7.06 -3.71 3.53
CA THR A 119 -7.07 -3.17 2.17
C THR A 119 -7.41 -1.68 2.13
N LYS A 120 -8.36 -1.22 2.95
CA LYS A 120 -8.68 0.20 3.08
C LYS A 120 -7.48 1.06 3.47
N ARG A 121 -6.58 0.55 4.33
CA ARG A 121 -5.37 1.28 4.73
C ARG A 121 -4.41 1.37 3.56
N GLY A 122 -4.16 0.26 2.87
CA GLY A 122 -3.34 0.24 1.65
C GLY A 122 -3.88 1.20 0.57
N LEU A 123 -5.20 1.23 0.33
CA LEU A 123 -5.80 2.13 -0.67
C LEU A 123 -5.60 3.61 -0.30
N LYS A 124 -5.69 3.95 0.99
CA LYS A 124 -5.41 5.31 1.46
C LYS A 124 -3.99 5.75 1.11
N ASP A 125 -3.02 4.87 1.29
CA ASP A 125 -1.62 5.17 0.96
C ASP A 125 -1.38 5.20 -0.56
N VAL A 126 -2.10 4.38 -1.33
CA VAL A 126 -2.12 4.47 -2.81
C VAL A 126 -2.62 5.84 -3.28
N PHE A 127 -3.75 6.32 -2.75
CA PHE A 127 -4.29 7.64 -3.15
C PHE A 127 -3.31 8.77 -2.83
N ARG A 128 -2.68 8.73 -1.65
CA ARG A 128 -1.65 9.70 -1.26
C ARG A 128 -0.42 9.64 -2.15
N THR A 129 -0.07 8.45 -2.63
CA THR A 129 1.07 8.27 -3.53
C THR A 129 0.76 8.89 -4.90
N TYR A 130 -0.43 8.65 -5.47
CA TYR A 130 -0.84 9.33 -6.71
C TYR A 130 -0.94 10.85 -6.54
N ASP A 131 -1.45 11.33 -5.41
CA ASP A 131 -1.51 12.78 -5.11
C ASP A 131 -0.11 13.39 -5.09
N ALA A 132 0.84 12.69 -4.44
CA ALA A 132 2.25 13.08 -4.41
C ALA A 132 2.92 13.06 -5.80
N LEU A 133 2.45 12.20 -6.71
CA LEU A 133 2.89 12.13 -8.11
C LEU A 133 2.12 13.11 -9.01
N GLU A 134 1.30 13.99 -8.43
CA GLU A 134 0.43 14.92 -9.15
C GLU A 134 -0.54 14.23 -10.15
N ASP A 135 -0.87 12.96 -9.90
CA ASP A 135 -1.73 12.13 -10.75
C ASP A 135 -3.20 12.16 -10.28
N GLU A 136 -3.78 13.36 -10.32
CA GLU A 136 -5.18 13.57 -9.95
C GLU A 136 -6.15 12.78 -10.85
N GLU A 137 -5.83 12.62 -12.14
CA GLU A 137 -6.65 11.89 -13.12
C GLU A 137 -6.85 10.43 -12.69
N THR A 138 -5.80 9.77 -12.20
CA THR A 138 -5.90 8.40 -11.70
C THR A 138 -6.77 8.32 -10.45
N ILE A 139 -6.66 9.27 -9.52
CA ILE A 139 -7.52 9.29 -8.32
C ILE A 139 -9.00 9.50 -8.72
N GLU A 140 -9.30 10.38 -9.68
CA GLU A 140 -10.65 10.57 -10.22
C GLU A 140 -11.21 9.29 -10.84
N ALA A 141 -10.40 8.56 -11.62
CA ALA A 141 -10.79 7.27 -12.18
C ALA A 141 -11.10 6.24 -11.08
N LEU A 142 -10.29 6.20 -10.01
CA LEU A 142 -10.52 5.30 -8.88
C LEU A 142 -11.80 5.64 -8.10
N ILE A 143 -12.16 6.91 -8.00
CA ILE A 143 -13.43 7.33 -7.39
C ILE A 143 -14.63 6.77 -8.17
N LEU A 144 -14.55 6.78 -9.50
CA LEU A 144 -15.60 6.20 -10.36
C LEU A 144 -15.65 4.68 -10.21
N GLU A 145 -14.50 4.00 -10.30
CA GLU A 145 -14.40 2.54 -10.14
C GLU A 145 -14.99 2.09 -8.79
N LEU A 146 -14.60 2.74 -7.69
CA LEU A 146 -15.12 2.41 -6.36
C LEU A 146 -16.63 2.65 -6.23
N ASP A 147 -17.19 3.63 -6.96
CA ASP A 147 -18.64 3.87 -6.99
C ASP A 147 -19.38 2.78 -7.76
N GLU A 148 -18.84 2.35 -8.91
CA GLU A 148 -19.37 1.27 -9.72
C GLU A 148 -19.36 -0.05 -8.94
N MET A 149 -18.21 -0.41 -8.35
CA MET A 149 -18.10 -1.58 -7.47
C MET A 149 -19.08 -1.51 -6.29
N ALA A 150 -19.25 -0.33 -5.67
CA ALA A 150 -20.18 -0.15 -4.57
C ALA A 150 -21.65 -0.31 -5.01
N ALA A 151 -21.99 0.02 -6.25
CA ALA A 151 -23.33 -0.18 -6.80
C ALA A 151 -23.69 -1.66 -6.93
N GLU A 152 -22.71 -2.51 -7.18
CA GLU A 152 -22.88 -3.97 -7.33
C GLU A 152 -22.78 -4.73 -6.01
N ALA A 153 -22.08 -4.17 -5.02
CA ALA A 153 -21.91 -4.77 -3.71
C ALA A 153 -23.11 -4.54 -2.77
N SER A 154 -23.14 -5.30 -1.67
CA SER A 154 -24.13 -5.12 -0.60
C SER A 154 -23.51 -5.18 0.79
N GLY A 155 -24.28 -4.75 1.80
CA GLY A 155 -23.89 -4.84 3.21
C GLY A 155 -22.55 -4.18 3.52
N LYS A 156 -21.66 -4.92 4.19
CA LYS A 156 -20.36 -4.40 4.64
C LYS A 156 -19.34 -4.19 3.51
N GLN A 157 -19.42 -4.95 2.42
CA GLN A 157 -18.56 -4.72 1.25
C GLN A 157 -18.88 -3.36 0.63
N GLN A 158 -20.15 -3.11 0.35
CA GLN A 158 -20.61 -1.81 -0.16
C GLN A 158 -20.25 -0.65 0.77
N GLN A 159 -20.40 -0.84 2.09
CA GLN A 159 -19.98 0.17 3.06
C GLN A 159 -18.48 0.50 2.92
N HIS A 160 -17.61 -0.51 2.92
CA HIS A 160 -16.16 -0.30 2.85
C HIS A 160 -15.73 0.33 1.51
N LEU A 161 -16.35 -0.06 0.39
CA LEU A 161 -16.12 0.57 -0.91
C LEU A 161 -16.45 2.07 -0.91
N ARG A 162 -17.61 2.45 -0.34
CA ARG A 162 -17.99 3.87 -0.19
C ARG A 162 -17.05 4.63 0.74
N GLU A 163 -16.56 3.99 1.80
CA GLU A 163 -15.57 4.59 2.69
C GLU A 163 -14.23 4.82 1.97
N SER A 164 -13.77 3.88 1.15
CA SER A 164 -12.57 4.05 0.31
C SER A 164 -12.76 5.16 -0.73
N LYS A 165 -13.93 5.23 -1.38
CA LYS A 165 -14.27 6.31 -2.32
C LYS A 165 -14.20 7.68 -1.63
N ALA A 166 -14.81 7.80 -0.44
CA ALA A 166 -14.80 9.04 0.32
C ALA A 166 -13.36 9.46 0.73
N GLU A 167 -12.49 8.49 0.99
CA GLU A 167 -11.06 8.75 1.24
C GLU A 167 -10.38 9.31 -0.02
N ALA A 168 -10.56 8.68 -1.19
CA ALA A 168 -10.01 9.17 -2.46
C ALA A 168 -10.49 10.61 -2.78
N GLU A 169 -11.78 10.89 -2.62
CA GLU A 169 -12.32 12.25 -2.75
C GLU A 169 -11.72 13.23 -1.73
N SER A 170 -11.42 12.76 -0.52
CA SER A 170 -10.79 13.58 0.51
C SER A 170 -9.36 13.93 0.12
N THR A 171 -8.60 12.99 -0.45
CA THR A 171 -7.24 13.22 -0.92
C THR A 171 -7.22 14.33 -1.99
N LEU A 172 -8.02 14.22 -3.05
CA LEU A 172 -8.12 15.24 -4.10
C LEU A 172 -8.49 16.63 -3.57
N ARG A 173 -9.42 16.71 -2.62
CA ARG A 173 -9.84 18.01 -2.04
C ARG A 173 -8.75 18.64 -1.17
N SER A 174 -7.84 17.85 -0.63
CA SER A 174 -6.90 18.30 0.39
C SER A 174 -5.64 18.89 -0.24
N GLY A 175 -5.16 18.33 -1.35
CA GLY A 175 -3.93 18.72 -2.06
C GLY A 175 -2.68 18.64 -1.18
N LEU A 176 -1.55 18.24 -1.75
CA LEU A 176 -0.25 18.08 -1.04
C LEU A 176 0.17 19.22 -0.10
N GLY A 177 -0.30 20.45 -0.34
CA GLY A 177 0.00 21.61 0.49
C GLY A 177 -0.30 21.46 1.99
N ARG A 178 -1.22 20.56 2.38
CA ARG A 178 -1.51 20.25 3.80
C ARG A 178 -0.90 18.95 4.32
N LEU A 179 -0.72 17.94 3.45
CA LEU A 179 -0.13 16.66 3.86
C LEU A 179 1.37 16.78 4.17
N VAL A 180 2.09 17.69 3.49
CA VAL A 180 3.49 18.01 3.83
C VAL A 180 3.59 18.68 5.21
N GLU A 181 2.62 19.52 5.59
CA GLU A 181 2.57 20.12 6.93
C GLU A 181 2.29 19.04 8.01
N GLU A 182 1.34 18.13 7.78
CA GLU A 182 1.02 17.04 8.71
C GLU A 182 2.17 16.02 8.84
N PHE A 183 2.86 15.67 7.74
CA PHE A 183 4.04 14.80 7.78
C PHE A 183 5.21 15.45 8.52
N HIS A 184 5.41 16.76 8.38
CA HIS A 184 6.41 17.51 9.14
C HIS A 184 6.06 17.58 10.64
N GLU A 185 4.78 17.68 11.00
CA GLU A 185 4.33 17.63 12.39
C GLU A 185 4.43 16.23 13.01
N GLU A 186 4.24 15.16 12.24
CA GLU A 186 4.30 13.77 12.73
C GLU A 186 5.73 13.19 12.76
N PHE A 187 6.61 13.58 11.83
CA PHE A 187 7.94 12.98 11.65
C PHE A 187 9.12 13.96 11.70
N GLY A 188 8.90 15.28 11.65
CA GLY A 188 9.97 16.29 11.55
C GLY A 188 10.93 16.34 12.74
N ASP A 189 10.48 15.94 13.94
CA ASP A 189 11.33 15.94 15.15
C ASP A 189 12.26 14.71 15.26
N SER A 190 12.14 13.72 14.36
CA SER A 190 12.91 12.47 14.44
C SER A 190 14.19 12.43 13.58
N PHE A 191 14.44 13.47 12.78
CA PHE A 191 15.65 13.61 11.97
C PHE A 191 16.43 14.89 12.33
N GLN A 192 16.97 14.95 13.55
CA GLN A 192 18.07 15.86 13.83
C GLN A 192 19.40 15.14 13.58
N PRO A 193 20.20 15.51 12.56
CA PRO A 193 21.56 15.01 12.44
C PRO A 193 22.39 15.64 13.58
N GLU A 194 22.91 14.80 14.47
CA GLU A 194 23.89 15.20 15.48
C GLU A 194 25.11 15.82 14.77
N ARG A 195 25.45 17.05 15.17
CA ARG A 195 26.63 17.80 14.71
C ARG A 195 27.90 17.39 15.44
#